data_AF-A0A7S3HKZ6-F1
#
_entry.id   AF-A0A7S3HKZ6-F1
#
_cell.length_a   1.000
_cell.length_b   1.000
_cell.length_c   1.000
_cell.angle_alpha   90.00
_cell.angle_beta   90.00
_cell.angle_gamma   90.00
#
_symmetry.space_group_name_H-M   'P 1'
#
loop_
_entity.id
_entity.type
_entity.pdbx_description
1 polymer ?
#
loop_
_entity_poly.entity_id
_entity_poly.type
_entity_poly.pdbx_seq_one_letter_code
_entity_poly.pdbx_strand_id
1 'polypeptide(L)'
;MSKKPGKKSKKVEEVVVEESEYDTMDLEMLREVVPMLRQQLEKSMLDRNYVQLERDSIQQYFDTTRREVREYELSITAKDREMELLEDNHRVELRVYQQKVKHLEYEHKNSIKSIVVDGTGLLGVEQTTHEERERELLRVKEQLKYEQMELELVNTNKVAEVRQQHDKQLIKLRQQFEDGMSELRTRCEGRLRMLESDLELRRRVEVHEVEERKNQHINDLIKNHIKAFTQMKAYYNDITRTNLNMIKKLQNQVEVLKERAVSNKKLLQEYIDENRKLSKPLADVSTEIAKLQTDLKERGKDQMALRNANSRLSAIGKSSSTMRAKLNILEDEYAIVEKERDTLYSGFEESIQRVKQQSEFTNQALEQRLVAAENNVEKAAMQVEEIIQAANLDSGEVARMMSSLNQMLAAKDEALRDARFNVIKLQKSFNDSLDTFTAKMVELGIPEEEVLRVGFVKERLPVGASTAPAISLIAQT
;
A
#
# COMPACT_ATOMS: atom_id res chain seq x y z
N MET A 1 -37.74 -26.40 120.56
CA MET A 1 -37.69 -27.77 121.15
C MET A 1 -36.29 -27.97 121.72
N SER A 2 -36.07 -27.63 122.99
CA SER A 2 -36.15 -28.51 124.16
C SER A 2 -35.05 -29.60 124.22
N LYS A 3 -34.02 -29.35 125.02
CA LYS A 3 -33.63 -30.19 126.19
C LYS A 3 -32.39 -29.61 126.90
N LYS A 4 -32.61 -29.00 128.07
CA LYS A 4 -31.76 -29.17 129.28
C LYS A 4 -31.92 -30.63 129.76
N PRO A 5 -31.04 -31.26 130.56
CA PRO A 5 -30.48 -30.69 131.80
C PRO A 5 -29.07 -31.20 132.21
N GLY A 6 -28.55 -30.73 133.35
CA GLY A 6 -27.33 -31.30 133.94
C GLY A 6 -26.68 -30.53 135.09
N LYS A 7 -27.44 -30.26 136.16
CA LYS A 7 -26.95 -29.73 137.44
C LYS A 7 -26.32 -30.88 138.25
N LYS A 8 -25.03 -30.79 138.60
CA LYS A 8 -24.37 -31.60 139.66
C LYS A 8 -23.35 -30.70 140.37
N SER A 9 -23.74 -30.14 141.52
CA SER A 9 -23.48 -30.68 142.86
C SER A 9 -22.04 -30.45 143.30
N LYS A 10 -21.88 -29.33 144.02
CA LYS A 10 -20.80 -29.00 144.96
C LYS A 10 -20.56 -30.21 145.86
N LYS A 11 -19.46 -30.95 145.63
CA LYS A 11 -18.90 -31.89 146.60
C LYS A 11 -17.79 -31.12 147.33
N VAL A 12 -17.99 -30.94 148.62
CA VAL A 12 -16.95 -30.58 149.57
C VAL A 12 -16.02 -31.79 149.59
N GLU A 13 -14.83 -31.65 149.01
CA GLU A 13 -13.76 -32.61 149.20
C GLU A 13 -12.93 -32.10 150.37
N GLU A 14 -13.01 -32.88 151.45
CA GLU A 14 -12.18 -32.82 152.63
C GLU A 14 -10.72 -32.58 152.23
N VAL A 15 -10.11 -31.55 152.81
CA VAL A 15 -8.65 -31.40 152.84
C VAL A 15 -8.14 -32.55 153.71
N VAL A 16 -7.92 -33.71 153.09
CA VAL A 16 -7.00 -34.70 153.63
C VAL A 16 -5.63 -34.04 153.51
N VAL A 17 -5.12 -33.54 154.64
CA VAL A 17 -3.71 -33.19 154.77
C VAL A 17 -2.98 -34.52 154.64
N GLU A 18 -2.63 -34.91 153.41
CA GLU A 18 -1.61 -35.92 153.18
C GLU A 18 -0.36 -35.42 153.91
N GLU A 19 0.07 -36.18 154.92
CA GLU A 19 1.37 -35.97 155.57
C GLU A 19 2.39 -35.83 154.46
N SER A 20 2.96 -34.64 154.34
CA SER A 20 3.92 -34.36 153.31
C SER A 20 5.17 -35.17 153.65
N GLU A 21 5.88 -35.74 152.67
CA GLU A 21 7.18 -36.41 152.88
C GLU A 21 8.22 -35.53 153.61
N TYR A 22 7.91 -34.23 153.76
CA TYR A 22 8.67 -33.21 154.46
C TYR A 22 8.33 -33.07 155.96
N ASP A 23 7.22 -33.65 156.44
CA ASP A 23 6.76 -33.53 157.84
C ASP A 23 7.55 -34.42 158.82
N THR A 24 8.34 -35.38 158.31
CA THR A 24 9.19 -36.30 159.08
C THR A 24 10.70 -36.01 158.96
N MET A 25 11.07 -34.94 158.25
CA MET A 25 12.48 -34.58 158.01
C MET A 25 13.01 -33.60 159.07
N ASP A 26 14.23 -33.85 159.57
CA ASP A 26 14.94 -32.92 160.46
C ASP A 26 15.28 -31.60 159.74
N LEU A 27 15.41 -30.51 160.52
CA LEU A 27 15.49 -29.12 160.06
C LEU A 27 16.66 -28.83 159.08
N GLU A 28 17.71 -29.65 159.07
CA GLU A 28 18.82 -29.58 158.12
C GLU A 28 18.46 -30.15 156.73
N MET A 29 17.71 -31.25 156.67
CA MET A 29 17.27 -31.86 155.40
C MET A 29 16.25 -30.97 154.67
N LEU A 30 15.34 -30.34 155.43
CA LEU A 30 14.39 -29.37 154.89
C LEU A 30 15.07 -28.12 154.29
N ARG A 31 16.25 -27.72 154.81
CA ARG A 31 17.03 -26.61 154.24
C ARG A 31 17.62 -26.92 152.87
N GLU A 32 17.87 -28.18 152.54
CA GLU A 32 18.37 -28.60 151.23
C GLU A 32 17.27 -28.93 150.22
N VAL A 33 16.13 -29.46 150.70
CA VAL A 33 15.00 -29.82 149.83
C VAL A 33 14.25 -28.59 149.29
N VAL A 34 14.13 -27.53 150.08
CA VAL A 34 13.48 -26.27 149.65
C VAL A 34 14.14 -25.65 148.40
N PRO A 35 15.48 -25.47 148.32
CA PRO A 35 16.11 -24.97 147.09
C PRO A 35 15.99 -25.95 145.92
N MET A 36 16.01 -27.26 146.15
CA MET A 36 15.83 -28.26 145.08
C MET A 36 14.43 -28.19 144.46
N LEU A 37 13.37 -28.11 145.29
CA LEU A 37 11.99 -27.93 144.83
C LEU A 37 11.78 -26.57 144.14
N ARG A 38 12.44 -25.51 144.63
CA ARG A 38 12.43 -24.21 143.95
C ARG A 38 13.09 -24.29 142.57
N GLN A 39 14.19 -25.00 142.45
CA GLN A 39 14.87 -25.21 141.16
C GLN A 39 14.03 -26.08 140.21
N GLN A 40 13.35 -27.11 140.71
CA GLN A 40 12.40 -27.91 139.92
C GLN A 40 11.19 -27.09 139.47
N LEU A 41 10.65 -26.23 140.34
CA LEU A 41 9.58 -25.30 140.00
C LEU A 41 10.03 -24.31 138.93
N GLU A 42 11.22 -23.74 139.07
CA GLU A 42 11.79 -22.80 138.10
C GLU A 42 12.04 -23.46 136.74
N LYS A 43 12.60 -24.68 136.73
CA LYS A 43 12.74 -25.47 135.50
C LYS A 43 11.39 -25.78 134.86
N SER A 44 10.40 -26.21 135.64
CA SER A 44 9.05 -26.46 135.15
C SER A 44 8.38 -25.20 134.58
N MET A 45 8.63 -24.03 135.19
CA MET A 45 8.16 -22.75 134.69
C MET A 45 8.83 -22.38 133.35
N LEU A 46 10.14 -22.62 133.21
CA LEU A 46 10.88 -22.42 131.96
C LEU A 46 10.40 -23.36 130.85
N ASP A 47 10.22 -24.64 131.15
CA ASP A 47 9.71 -25.63 130.20
C ASP A 47 8.29 -25.29 129.73
N ARG A 48 7.43 -24.84 130.66
CA ARG A 48 6.09 -24.34 130.30
C ARG A 48 6.17 -23.12 129.38
N ASN A 49 7.04 -22.17 129.67
CA ASN A 49 7.21 -20.96 128.86
C ASN A 49 7.72 -21.33 127.45
N TYR A 50 8.70 -22.22 127.36
CA TYR A 50 9.21 -22.74 126.10
C TYR A 50 8.09 -23.40 125.26
N VAL A 51 7.31 -24.29 125.85
CA VAL A 51 6.19 -24.95 125.16
C VAL A 51 5.10 -23.95 124.75
N GLN A 52 4.87 -22.89 125.53
CA GLN A 52 3.95 -21.82 125.15
C GLN A 52 4.44 -21.03 123.95
N LEU A 53 5.72 -20.66 123.90
CA LEU A 53 6.33 -19.98 122.76
C LEU A 53 6.30 -20.84 121.50
N GLU A 54 6.64 -22.12 121.60
CA GLU A 54 6.56 -23.07 120.47
C GLU A 54 5.12 -23.23 119.97
N ARG A 55 4.14 -23.37 120.87
CA ARG A 55 2.72 -23.44 120.51
C ARG A 55 2.27 -22.17 119.78
N ASP A 56 2.63 -21.00 120.29
CA ASP A 56 2.23 -19.71 119.71
C ASP A 56 2.92 -19.46 118.36
N SER A 57 4.18 -19.89 118.21
CA SER A 57 4.92 -19.89 116.95
C SER A 57 4.28 -20.80 115.90
N ILE A 58 3.97 -22.05 116.27
CA ILE A 58 3.26 -23.00 115.40
C ILE A 58 1.88 -22.46 115.02
N GLN A 59 1.15 -21.84 115.96
CA GLN A 59 -0.14 -21.22 115.70
C GLN A 59 -0.01 -20.06 114.69
N GLN A 60 1.03 -19.22 114.81
CA GLN A 60 1.31 -18.14 113.87
C GLN A 60 1.63 -18.65 112.46
N TYR A 61 2.46 -19.70 112.35
CA TYR A 61 2.74 -20.34 111.05
C TYR A 61 1.48 -20.96 110.44
N PHE A 62 0.66 -21.63 111.25
CA PHE A 62 -0.61 -22.19 110.80
C PHE A 62 -1.58 -21.10 110.31
N ASP A 63 -1.72 -19.99 111.04
CA ASP A 63 -2.61 -18.90 110.66
C ASP A 63 -2.11 -18.16 109.41
N THR A 64 -0.78 -18.08 109.24
CA THR A 64 -0.16 -17.46 108.05
C THR A 64 -0.33 -18.32 106.82
N THR A 65 0.05 -19.60 106.88
CA THR A 65 -0.15 -20.55 105.77
C THR A 65 -1.62 -20.68 105.40
N ARG A 66 -2.54 -20.70 106.38
CA ARG A 66 -3.98 -20.70 106.12
C ARG A 66 -4.49 -19.40 105.45
N ARG A 67 -3.84 -18.27 105.68
CA ARG A 67 -4.16 -17.02 104.98
C ARG A 67 -3.64 -17.06 103.54
N GLU A 68 -2.39 -17.47 103.36
CA GLU A 68 -1.76 -17.61 102.04
C GLU A 68 -2.53 -18.59 101.16
N VAL A 69 -2.95 -19.75 101.69
CA VAL A 69 -3.78 -20.70 100.94
C VAL A 69 -5.08 -20.05 100.46
N ARG A 70 -5.75 -19.26 101.33
CA ARG A 70 -6.96 -18.54 100.94
C ARG A 70 -6.69 -17.46 99.88
N GLU A 71 -5.56 -16.76 99.98
CA GLU A 71 -5.15 -15.77 98.97
C GLU A 71 -4.86 -16.43 97.61
N TYR A 72 -4.17 -17.58 97.60
CA TYR A 72 -3.93 -18.34 96.39
C TYR A 72 -5.22 -18.92 95.79
N GLU A 73 -6.13 -19.44 96.61
CA GLU A 73 -7.47 -19.88 96.14
C GLU A 73 -8.23 -18.72 95.48
N LEU A 74 -8.20 -17.53 96.07
CA LEU A 74 -8.80 -16.33 95.48
C LEU A 74 -8.10 -15.91 94.19
N SER A 75 -6.76 -16.01 94.13
CA SER A 75 -6.01 -15.70 92.90
C SER A 75 -6.30 -16.69 91.77
N ILE A 76 -6.48 -17.98 92.09
CA ILE A 76 -6.82 -19.02 91.10
C ILE A 76 -8.22 -18.74 90.55
N THR A 77 -9.20 -18.52 91.42
CA THR A 77 -10.57 -18.21 90.98
C THR A 77 -10.66 -16.91 90.17
N ALA A 78 -9.84 -15.90 90.49
CA ALA A 78 -9.74 -14.69 89.68
C ALA A 78 -9.17 -14.98 88.29
N LYS A 79 -8.15 -15.84 88.18
CA LYS A 79 -7.57 -16.26 86.90
C LYS A 79 -8.52 -17.11 86.07
N ASP A 80 -9.27 -18.02 86.70
CA ASP A 80 -10.31 -18.81 86.03
C ASP A 80 -11.37 -17.91 85.40
N ARG A 81 -11.81 -16.88 86.13
CA ARG A 81 -12.75 -15.89 85.60
C ARG A 81 -12.17 -15.07 84.45
N GLU A 82 -10.89 -14.71 84.51
CA GLU A 82 -10.21 -14.01 83.42
C GLU A 82 -10.13 -14.88 82.15
N MET A 83 -9.85 -16.18 82.31
CA MET A 83 -9.86 -17.15 81.21
C MET A 83 -11.26 -17.29 80.59
N GLU A 84 -12.31 -17.41 81.40
CA GLU A 84 -13.70 -17.46 80.90
C GLU A 84 -14.07 -16.21 80.08
N LEU A 85 -13.70 -15.02 80.57
CA LEU A 85 -13.97 -13.77 79.85
C LEU A 85 -13.21 -13.69 78.51
N LEU A 86 -11.97 -14.18 78.46
CA LEU A 86 -11.20 -14.25 77.22
C LEU A 86 -11.81 -15.25 76.22
N GLU A 87 -12.28 -16.40 76.69
CA GLU A 87 -12.97 -17.37 75.83
C GLU A 87 -14.27 -16.81 75.26
N ASP A 88 -15.07 -16.11 76.09
CA ASP A 88 -16.31 -15.48 75.64
C ASP A 88 -16.05 -14.36 74.64
N ASN A 89 -15.05 -13.51 74.88
CA ASN A 89 -14.62 -12.49 73.93
C ASN A 89 -14.18 -13.12 72.60
N HIS A 90 -13.35 -14.16 72.66
CA HIS A 90 -12.89 -14.88 71.47
C HIS A 90 -14.05 -15.50 70.68
N ARG A 91 -15.06 -16.06 71.35
CA ARG A 91 -16.29 -16.58 70.71
C ARG A 91 -17.11 -15.49 70.03
N VAL A 92 -17.12 -14.27 70.58
CA VAL A 92 -17.78 -13.12 69.95
C VAL A 92 -16.99 -12.67 68.72
N GLU A 93 -15.67 -12.53 68.83
CA GLU A 93 -14.79 -12.18 67.72
C GLU A 93 -14.90 -13.15 66.54
N LEU A 94 -14.87 -14.46 66.82
CA LEU A 94 -15.08 -15.51 65.81
C LEU A 94 -16.40 -15.33 65.04
N ARG A 95 -17.49 -14.98 65.74
CA ARG A 95 -18.79 -14.73 65.11
C ARG A 95 -18.77 -13.47 64.24
N VAL A 96 -18.14 -12.39 64.70
CA VAL A 96 -17.97 -11.16 63.93
C VAL A 96 -17.13 -11.40 62.68
N TYR A 97 -16.01 -12.13 62.81
CA TYR A 97 -15.18 -12.50 61.66
C TYR A 97 -15.94 -13.38 60.67
N GLN A 98 -16.69 -14.37 61.15
CA GLN A 98 -17.51 -15.22 60.29
C GLN A 98 -18.57 -14.41 59.54
N GLN A 99 -19.19 -13.42 60.19
CA GLN A 99 -20.15 -12.52 59.54
C GLN A 99 -19.47 -11.60 58.52
N LYS A 100 -18.27 -11.10 58.82
CA LYS A 100 -17.47 -10.28 57.91
C LYS A 100 -17.06 -11.05 56.65
N VAL A 101 -16.66 -12.31 56.79
CA VAL A 101 -16.38 -13.19 55.64
C VAL A 101 -17.63 -13.39 54.79
N LYS A 102 -18.79 -13.73 55.40
CA LYS A 102 -20.05 -13.89 54.66
C LYS A 102 -20.46 -12.62 53.91
N HIS A 103 -20.28 -11.46 54.52
CA HIS A 103 -20.57 -10.18 53.88
C HIS A 103 -19.64 -9.93 52.68
N LEU A 104 -18.33 -10.13 52.85
CA LEU A 104 -17.35 -10.01 51.76
C LEU A 104 -17.66 -10.97 50.60
N GLU A 105 -18.01 -12.22 50.89
CA GLU A 105 -18.41 -13.19 49.86
C GLU A 105 -19.67 -12.75 49.11
N TYR A 106 -20.66 -12.19 49.82
CA TYR A 106 -21.88 -11.67 49.21
C TYR A 106 -21.58 -10.46 48.32
N GLU A 107 -20.76 -9.51 48.79
CA GLU A 107 -20.34 -8.35 48.01
C GLU A 107 -19.55 -8.77 46.77
N HIS A 108 -18.59 -9.68 46.91
CA HIS A 108 -17.85 -10.23 45.78
C HIS A 108 -18.78 -10.88 44.76
N LYS A 109 -19.75 -11.69 45.21
CA LYS A 109 -20.73 -12.32 44.31
C LYS A 109 -21.61 -11.29 43.59
N ASN A 110 -22.01 -10.22 44.26
CA ASN A 110 -22.77 -9.13 43.61
C ASN A 110 -21.90 -8.33 42.64
N SER A 111 -20.65 -8.03 43.00
CA SER A 111 -19.70 -7.34 42.13
C SER A 111 -19.45 -8.14 40.85
N ILE A 112 -19.21 -9.45 40.96
CA ILE A 112 -19.07 -10.36 39.81
C ILE A 112 -20.33 -10.33 38.94
N LYS A 113 -21.54 -10.39 39.53
CA LYS A 113 -22.78 -10.30 38.75
C LYS A 113 -22.91 -8.97 38.01
N SER A 114 -22.58 -7.85 38.66
CA SER A 114 -22.59 -6.53 38.02
C SER A 114 -21.64 -6.51 36.82
N ILE A 115 -20.39 -6.94 37.02
CA ILE A 115 -19.38 -7.00 35.96
C ILE A 115 -19.84 -7.88 34.79
N VAL A 116 -20.47 -9.02 35.07
CA VAL A 116 -21.01 -9.90 34.02
C VAL A 116 -22.14 -9.22 33.26
N VAL A 117 -23.09 -8.58 33.95
CA VAL A 117 -24.20 -7.86 33.31
C VAL A 117 -23.66 -6.70 32.45
N ASP A 118 -22.78 -5.88 33.01
CA ASP A 118 -22.17 -4.75 32.31
C ASP A 118 -21.36 -5.23 31.10
N GLY A 119 -20.58 -6.30 31.26
CA GLY A 119 -19.82 -6.93 30.18
C GLY A 119 -20.72 -7.48 29.06
N THR A 120 -21.83 -8.13 29.40
CA THR A 120 -22.80 -8.62 28.39
C THR A 120 -23.52 -7.47 27.69
N GLY A 121 -23.82 -6.38 28.40
CA GLY A 121 -24.42 -5.19 27.81
C GLY A 121 -23.47 -4.51 26.82
N LEU A 122 -22.21 -4.32 27.20
CA LEU A 122 -21.17 -3.77 26.32
C LEU A 122 -20.97 -4.64 25.08
N LEU A 123 -20.94 -5.97 25.24
CA LEU A 123 -20.81 -6.88 24.11
C LEU A 123 -22.00 -6.80 23.16
N GLY A 124 -23.23 -6.69 23.68
CA GLY A 124 -24.43 -6.52 22.86
C GLY A 124 -24.42 -5.20 22.08
N VAL A 125 -24.01 -4.09 22.72
CA VAL A 125 -23.86 -2.80 22.03
C VAL A 125 -22.81 -2.90 20.92
N GLU A 126 -21.64 -3.47 21.21
CA GLU A 126 -20.58 -3.63 20.21
C GLU A 126 -20.99 -4.53 19.03
N GLN A 127 -21.80 -5.56 19.28
CA GLN A 127 -22.38 -6.38 18.22
C GLN A 127 -23.34 -5.56 17.34
N THR A 128 -24.26 -4.79 17.94
CA THR A 128 -25.19 -3.97 17.17
C THR A 128 -24.50 -2.88 16.35
N THR A 129 -23.48 -2.21 16.91
CA THR A 129 -22.71 -1.20 16.18
C THR A 129 -21.91 -1.82 15.04
N HIS A 130 -21.35 -3.01 15.23
CA HIS A 130 -20.68 -3.76 14.17
C HIS A 130 -21.65 -4.13 13.04
N GLU A 131 -22.82 -4.68 13.36
CA GLU A 131 -23.85 -5.06 12.38
C GLU A 131 -24.39 -3.85 11.61
N GLU A 132 -24.54 -2.70 12.27
CA GLU A 132 -24.91 -1.44 11.61
C GLU A 132 -23.82 -0.95 10.65
N ARG A 133 -22.57 -0.98 11.10
CA ARG A 133 -21.43 -0.59 10.26
C ARG A 133 -21.29 -1.50 9.05
N GLU A 134 -21.48 -2.81 9.21
CA GLU A 134 -21.43 -3.76 8.11
C GLU A 134 -22.55 -3.49 7.08
N ARG A 135 -23.78 -3.24 7.55
CA ARG A 135 -24.90 -2.85 6.67
C ARG A 135 -24.60 -1.57 5.90
N GLU A 136 -24.04 -0.57 6.55
CA GLU A 136 -23.68 0.69 5.87
C GLU A 136 -22.57 0.49 4.83
N LEU A 137 -21.54 -0.30 5.16
CA LEU A 137 -20.48 -0.64 4.22
C LEU A 137 -21.01 -1.39 2.99
N LEU A 138 -21.97 -2.31 3.17
CA LEU A 138 -22.63 -3.00 2.06
C LEU A 138 -23.42 -2.02 1.18
N ARG A 139 -24.13 -1.07 1.79
CA ARG A 139 -24.85 -0.03 1.06
C ARG A 139 -23.92 0.88 0.25
N VAL A 140 -22.84 1.36 0.86
CA VAL A 140 -21.84 2.20 0.18
C VAL A 140 -21.17 1.42 -0.96
N LYS A 141 -20.87 0.13 -0.75
CA LYS A 141 -20.33 -0.75 -1.80
C LYS A 141 -21.29 -0.89 -2.98
N GLU A 142 -22.59 -1.01 -2.75
CA GLU A 142 -23.59 -1.05 -3.82
C GLU A 142 -23.68 0.28 -4.56
N GLN A 143 -23.68 1.41 -3.85
CA GLN A 143 -23.68 2.74 -4.44
C GLN A 143 -22.46 2.96 -5.34
N LEU A 144 -21.26 2.64 -4.85
CA LEU A 144 -20.02 2.75 -5.63
C LEU A 144 -20.03 1.88 -6.89
N LYS A 145 -20.66 0.70 -6.84
CA LYS A 145 -20.84 -0.13 -8.04
C LYS A 145 -21.76 0.52 -9.08
N TYR A 146 -22.83 1.18 -8.65
CA TYR A 146 -23.71 1.92 -9.56
C TYR A 146 -22.99 3.12 -10.18
N GLU A 147 -22.27 3.90 -9.38
CA GLU A 147 -21.46 5.03 -9.87
C GLU A 147 -20.39 4.56 -10.87
N GLN A 148 -19.72 3.45 -10.60
CA GLN A 148 -18.77 2.84 -11.53
C GLN A 148 -19.45 2.45 -12.84
N MET A 149 -20.61 1.77 -12.78
CA MET A 149 -21.35 1.36 -13.96
C MET A 149 -21.82 2.56 -14.79
N GLU A 150 -22.25 3.65 -14.14
CA GLU A 150 -22.64 4.89 -14.80
C GLU A 150 -21.44 5.55 -15.50
N LEU A 151 -20.29 5.64 -14.82
CA LEU A 151 -19.05 6.17 -15.40
C LEU A 151 -18.57 5.33 -16.60
N GLU A 152 -18.64 4.01 -16.50
CA GLU A 152 -18.31 3.10 -17.60
C GLU A 152 -19.26 3.31 -18.79
N LEU A 153 -20.57 3.47 -18.55
CA LEU A 153 -21.54 3.78 -19.60
C LEU A 153 -21.28 5.13 -20.27
N VAL A 154 -20.97 6.18 -19.49
CA VAL A 154 -20.63 7.49 -20.03
C VAL A 154 -19.36 7.43 -20.88
N ASN A 155 -18.33 6.72 -20.40
CA ASN A 155 -17.06 6.58 -21.11
C ASN A 155 -17.23 5.78 -22.42
N THR A 156 -17.98 4.67 -22.39
CA THR A 156 -18.27 3.89 -23.61
C THR A 156 -19.03 4.71 -24.64
N ASN A 157 -20.01 5.50 -24.21
CA ASN A 157 -20.72 6.44 -25.08
C ASN A 157 -19.77 7.50 -25.67
N LYS A 158 -18.84 8.03 -24.88
CA LYS A 158 -17.85 9.01 -25.36
C LYS A 158 -16.91 8.41 -26.41
N VAL A 159 -16.43 7.19 -26.19
CA VAL A 159 -15.61 6.46 -27.16
C VAL A 159 -16.40 6.20 -28.44
N ALA A 160 -17.66 5.80 -28.34
CA ALA A 160 -18.53 5.60 -29.50
C ALA A 160 -18.74 6.90 -30.29
N GLU A 161 -18.96 8.03 -29.62
CA GLU A 161 -19.08 9.35 -30.24
C GLU A 161 -17.80 9.72 -31.02
N VAL A 162 -16.63 9.57 -30.39
CA VAL A 162 -15.33 9.86 -31.03
C VAL A 162 -15.12 8.95 -32.25
N ARG A 163 -15.42 7.66 -32.15
CA ARG A 163 -15.34 6.73 -33.29
C ARG A 163 -16.26 7.16 -34.43
N GLN A 164 -17.51 7.53 -34.13
CA GLN A 164 -18.45 8.01 -35.12
C GLN A 164 -17.96 9.31 -35.80
N GLN A 165 -17.34 10.22 -35.05
CA GLN A 165 -16.74 11.44 -35.60
C GLN A 165 -15.56 11.12 -36.53
N HIS A 166 -14.69 10.19 -36.14
CA HIS A 166 -13.59 9.73 -36.99
C HIS A 166 -14.09 9.06 -38.27
N ASP A 167 -15.10 8.20 -38.20
CA ASP A 167 -15.69 7.56 -39.38
C ASP A 167 -16.28 8.59 -40.35
N LYS A 168 -16.98 9.62 -39.83
CA LYS A 168 -17.48 10.73 -40.64
C LYS A 168 -16.34 11.51 -41.32
N GLN A 169 -15.23 11.74 -40.62
CA GLN A 169 -14.06 12.42 -41.20
C GLN A 169 -13.39 11.56 -42.28
N LEU A 170 -13.26 10.25 -42.06
CA LEU A 170 -12.73 9.31 -43.05
C LEU A 170 -13.58 9.27 -44.32
N ILE A 171 -14.90 9.25 -44.20
CA ILE A 171 -15.81 9.29 -45.35
C ILE A 171 -15.62 10.61 -46.13
N LYS A 172 -15.59 11.75 -45.43
CA LYS A 172 -15.35 13.06 -46.09
C LYS A 172 -14.01 13.09 -46.83
N LEU A 173 -12.96 12.55 -46.21
CA LEU A 173 -11.62 12.51 -46.82
C LEU A 173 -11.60 11.60 -48.06
N ARG A 174 -12.25 10.43 -47.99
CA ARG A 174 -12.42 9.55 -49.16
C ARG A 174 -13.14 10.25 -50.29
N GLN A 175 -14.24 10.94 -49.99
CA GLN A 175 -15.00 11.69 -50.98
C GLN A 175 -14.15 12.80 -51.63
N GLN A 176 -13.39 13.56 -50.84
CA GLN A 176 -12.46 14.57 -51.38
C GLN A 176 -11.41 13.97 -52.33
N PHE A 177 -10.88 12.78 -52.00
CA PHE A 177 -9.95 12.08 -52.89
C PHE A 177 -10.63 11.56 -54.15
N GLU A 178 -11.85 11.02 -54.05
CA GLU A 178 -12.62 10.55 -55.21
C GLU A 178 -12.96 11.72 -56.15
N ASP A 179 -13.42 12.84 -55.61
CA ASP A 179 -13.72 14.06 -56.36
C ASP A 179 -12.45 14.58 -57.07
N GLY A 180 -11.33 14.70 -56.34
CA GLY A 180 -10.06 15.14 -56.93
C GLY A 180 -9.53 14.20 -58.02
N MET A 181 -9.70 12.89 -57.85
CA MET A 181 -9.32 11.89 -58.87
C MET A 181 -10.23 11.97 -60.10
N SER A 182 -11.53 12.18 -59.89
CA SER A 182 -12.51 12.37 -60.96
C SER A 182 -12.20 13.62 -61.78
N GLU A 183 -11.98 14.75 -61.11
CA GLU A 183 -11.60 16.02 -61.76
C GLU A 183 -10.30 15.88 -62.57
N LEU A 184 -9.27 15.25 -61.98
CA LEU A 184 -8.00 15.01 -62.66
C LEU A 184 -8.20 14.13 -63.91
N ARG A 185 -9.02 13.09 -63.80
CA ARG A 185 -9.36 12.22 -64.91
C ARG A 185 -10.06 12.98 -66.02
N THR A 186 -11.11 13.75 -65.71
CA THR A 186 -11.83 14.56 -66.70
C THR A 186 -10.91 15.56 -67.38
N ARG A 187 -9.99 16.19 -66.64
CA ARG A 187 -9.00 17.12 -67.21
C ARG A 187 -8.03 16.42 -68.17
N CYS A 188 -7.54 15.24 -67.82
CA CYS A 188 -6.66 14.44 -68.67
C CYS A 188 -7.38 13.94 -69.93
N GLU A 189 -8.60 13.41 -69.79
CA GLU A 189 -9.43 12.98 -70.92
C GLU A 189 -9.76 14.15 -71.86
N GLY A 190 -10.07 15.33 -71.31
CA GLY A 190 -10.27 16.54 -72.10
C GLY A 190 -9.03 16.94 -72.91
N ARG A 191 -7.84 16.92 -72.28
CA ARG A 191 -6.57 17.19 -72.98
C ARG A 191 -6.27 16.16 -74.07
N LEU A 192 -6.56 14.88 -73.84
CA LEU A 192 -6.40 13.83 -74.84
C LEU A 192 -7.32 14.05 -76.04
N ARG A 193 -8.61 14.32 -75.83
CA ARG A 193 -9.56 14.60 -76.91
C ARG A 193 -9.18 15.82 -77.74
N MET A 194 -8.71 16.90 -77.09
CA MET A 194 -8.21 18.07 -77.83
C MET A 194 -7.01 17.71 -78.69
N LEU A 195 -6.06 16.95 -78.16
CA LEU A 195 -4.89 16.51 -78.92
C LEU A 195 -5.27 15.60 -80.10
N GLU A 196 -6.22 14.68 -79.91
CA GLU A 196 -6.76 13.84 -80.98
C GLU A 196 -7.37 14.69 -82.10
N SER A 197 -8.22 15.66 -81.74
CA SER A 197 -8.81 16.61 -82.70
C SER A 197 -7.76 17.42 -83.46
N ASP A 198 -6.74 17.92 -82.77
CA ASP A 198 -5.64 18.69 -83.37
C ASP A 198 -4.84 17.84 -84.36
N LEU A 199 -4.53 16.59 -84.00
CA LEU A 199 -3.81 15.66 -84.88
C LEU A 199 -4.65 15.26 -86.09
N GLU A 200 -5.95 15.04 -85.91
CA GLU A 200 -6.87 14.74 -87.00
C GLU A 200 -7.03 15.94 -87.95
N LEU A 201 -7.07 17.16 -87.41
CA LEU A 201 -7.08 18.38 -88.22
C LEU A 201 -5.78 18.52 -89.02
N ARG A 202 -4.61 18.34 -88.39
CA ARG A 202 -3.32 18.35 -89.10
C ARG A 202 -3.28 17.32 -90.22
N ARG A 203 -3.71 16.08 -89.95
CA ARG A 203 -3.80 15.03 -90.96
C ARG A 203 -4.71 15.44 -92.13
N ARG A 204 -5.89 16.04 -91.85
CA ARG A 204 -6.80 16.52 -92.90
C ARG A 204 -6.18 17.63 -93.74
N VAL A 205 -5.50 18.58 -93.11
CA VAL A 205 -4.78 19.66 -93.81
C VAL A 205 -3.68 19.07 -94.70
N GLU A 206 -2.83 18.18 -94.17
CA GLU A 206 -1.78 17.52 -94.94
C GLU A 206 -2.33 16.75 -96.15
N VAL A 207 -3.45 16.03 -95.98
CA VAL A 207 -4.13 15.31 -97.07
C VAL A 207 -4.63 16.30 -98.13
N HIS A 208 -5.32 17.37 -97.73
CA HIS A 208 -5.79 18.39 -98.67
C HIS A 208 -4.65 19.10 -99.40
N GLU A 209 -3.54 19.41 -98.74
CA GLU A 209 -2.36 19.96 -99.39
C GLU A 209 -1.76 19.01 -100.44
N VAL A 210 -1.73 17.69 -100.15
CA VAL A 210 -1.29 16.67 -101.10
C VAL A 210 -2.27 16.56 -102.27
N GLU A 211 -3.57 16.58 -102.01
CA GLU A 211 -4.63 16.55 -103.03
C GLU A 211 -4.55 17.77 -103.95
N GLU A 212 -4.41 18.97 -103.39
CA GLU A 212 -4.24 20.21 -104.17
C GLU A 212 -2.99 20.15 -105.05
N ARG A 213 -1.85 19.70 -104.51
CA ARG A 213 -0.62 19.50 -105.30
C ARG A 213 -0.83 18.49 -106.43
N LYS A 214 -1.53 17.38 -106.16
CA LYS A 214 -1.85 16.36 -107.18
C LYS A 214 -2.83 16.88 -108.23
N ASN A 215 -3.85 17.64 -107.83
CA ASN A 215 -4.83 18.24 -108.73
C ASN A 215 -4.18 19.29 -109.63
N GLN A 216 -3.30 20.13 -109.08
CA GLN A 216 -2.47 21.04 -109.86
C GLN A 216 -1.62 20.27 -110.88
N HIS A 217 -0.95 19.20 -110.45
CA HIS A 217 -0.17 18.36 -111.37
C HIS A 217 -1.03 17.71 -112.48
N ILE A 218 -2.21 17.19 -112.14
CA ILE A 218 -3.18 16.66 -113.11
C ILE A 218 -3.61 17.74 -114.10
N ASN A 219 -3.92 18.95 -113.63
CA ASN A 219 -4.30 20.07 -114.47
C ASN A 219 -3.15 20.50 -115.40
N ASP A 220 -1.91 20.53 -114.91
CA ASP A 220 -0.73 20.81 -115.72
C ASP A 220 -0.49 19.70 -116.75
N LEU A 221 -0.68 18.44 -116.37
CA LEU A 221 -0.58 17.31 -117.27
C LEU A 221 -1.66 17.36 -118.36
N ILE A 222 -2.91 17.70 -118.01
CA ILE A 222 -4.00 17.94 -118.99
C ILE A 222 -3.62 19.08 -119.93
N LYS A 223 -3.16 20.23 -119.41
CA LYS A 223 -2.72 21.36 -120.25
C LYS A 223 -1.59 20.96 -121.18
N ASN A 224 -0.61 20.20 -120.68
CA ASN A 224 0.50 19.70 -121.48
C ASN A 224 0.03 18.68 -122.53
N HIS A 225 -0.91 17.78 -122.20
CA HIS A 225 -1.52 16.88 -123.16
C HIS A 225 -2.36 17.61 -124.20
N ILE A 226 -3.13 18.64 -123.84
CA ILE A 226 -3.87 19.47 -124.80
C ILE A 226 -2.90 20.20 -125.72
N LYS A 227 -1.82 20.78 -125.18
CA LYS A 227 -0.76 21.41 -125.98
C LYS A 227 -0.11 20.40 -126.92
N ALA A 228 0.31 19.25 -126.41
CA ALA A 228 0.92 18.18 -127.18
C ALA A 228 -0.04 17.63 -128.24
N PHE A 229 -1.33 17.44 -127.92
CA PHE A 229 -2.35 17.01 -128.86
C PHE A 229 -2.65 18.07 -129.92
N THR A 230 -2.63 19.36 -129.55
CA THR A 230 -2.78 20.46 -130.50
C THR A 230 -1.57 20.55 -131.43
N GLN A 231 -0.36 20.40 -130.87
CA GLN A 231 0.88 20.28 -131.65
C GLN A 231 0.88 19.03 -132.51
N MET A 232 0.37 17.90 -132.03
CA MET A 232 0.26 16.65 -132.77
C MET A 232 -0.81 16.76 -133.86
N LYS A 233 -1.91 17.48 -133.62
CA LYS A 233 -2.94 17.79 -134.62
C LYS A 233 -2.41 18.78 -135.65
N ALA A 234 -1.60 19.76 -135.26
CA ALA A 234 -0.88 20.64 -136.18
C ALA A 234 0.15 19.85 -136.99
N TYR A 235 0.94 19.00 -136.35
CA TYR A 235 1.90 18.11 -136.99
C TYR A 235 1.22 17.10 -137.91
N TYR A 236 0.07 16.54 -137.53
CA TYR A 236 -0.70 15.65 -138.39
C TYR A 236 -1.43 16.41 -139.49
N ASN A 237 -1.89 17.64 -139.29
CA ASN A 237 -2.42 18.47 -140.36
C ASN A 237 -1.31 18.88 -141.34
N ASP A 238 -0.13 19.21 -140.84
CA ASP A 238 1.07 19.46 -141.61
C ASP A 238 1.55 18.19 -142.29
N ILE A 239 1.49 17.03 -141.65
CA ILE A 239 1.71 15.72 -142.27
C ILE A 239 0.58 15.39 -143.22
N THR A 240 -0.67 15.79 -143.03
CA THR A 240 -1.75 15.49 -143.99
C THR A 240 -1.57 16.36 -145.22
N ARG A 241 -1.11 17.60 -145.05
CA ARG A 241 -0.64 18.49 -146.11
C ARG A 241 0.63 17.94 -146.76
N THR A 242 1.56 17.43 -145.96
CA THR A 242 2.82 16.83 -146.42
C THR A 242 2.59 15.46 -147.03
N ASN A 243 1.59 14.68 -146.61
CA ASN A 243 1.12 13.38 -147.11
C ASN A 243 0.22 13.58 -148.31
N LEU A 244 -0.46 14.70 -148.49
CA LEU A 244 -0.97 15.08 -149.80
C LEU A 244 0.22 15.38 -150.74
N ASN A 245 1.28 16.01 -150.22
CA ASN A 245 2.54 16.23 -150.96
C ASN A 245 3.44 14.97 -151.07
N MET A 246 3.21 13.96 -150.23
CA MET A 246 4.04 12.78 -150.03
C MET A 246 3.28 11.53 -150.48
N ILE A 247 1.96 11.52 -150.65
CA ILE A 247 1.24 10.60 -151.55
C ILE A 247 1.70 10.88 -152.99
N LYS A 248 1.98 12.14 -153.32
CA LYS A 248 2.72 12.53 -154.53
C LYS A 248 4.18 12.06 -154.56
N LYS A 249 4.82 11.71 -153.43
CA LYS A 249 6.21 11.19 -153.37
C LYS A 249 6.33 9.70 -152.96
N LEU A 250 5.32 9.08 -152.37
CA LEU A 250 5.24 7.69 -151.91
C LEU A 250 4.68 6.79 -152.99
N GLN A 251 4.16 7.35 -154.08
CA GLN A 251 4.26 6.68 -155.38
C GLN A 251 5.73 6.38 -155.77
N ASN A 252 6.72 7.09 -155.22
CA ASN A 252 8.15 6.93 -155.58
C ASN A 252 9.04 6.26 -154.51
N GLN A 253 8.55 5.85 -153.33
CA GLN A 253 9.44 5.37 -152.24
C GLN A 253 8.96 4.13 -151.47
N VAL A 254 7.98 3.38 -152.02
CA VAL A 254 7.58 2.04 -151.50
C VAL A 254 8.72 0.99 -151.61
N GLU A 255 9.84 1.31 -152.25
CA GLU A 255 10.94 0.37 -152.51
C GLU A 255 11.93 0.16 -151.35
N VAL A 256 12.04 1.03 -150.33
CA VAL A 256 13.28 1.04 -149.49
C VAL A 256 13.16 0.50 -148.06
N LEU A 257 11.95 0.28 -147.51
CA LEU A 257 11.80 -0.01 -146.06
C LEU A 257 11.44 -1.47 -145.71
N LYS A 258 11.96 -2.44 -146.47
CA LYS A 258 11.87 -3.87 -146.13
C LYS A 258 13.07 -4.45 -145.35
N GLU A 259 14.14 -3.69 -145.07
CA GLU A 259 15.42 -4.29 -144.64
C GLU A 259 15.87 -4.14 -143.17
N ARG A 260 15.13 -3.49 -142.25
CA ARG A 260 15.68 -3.17 -140.90
C ARG A 260 15.11 -3.92 -139.68
N ALA A 261 14.47 -5.06 -139.88
CA ALA A 261 13.79 -5.81 -138.80
C ALA A 261 14.65 -6.81 -137.99
N VAL A 262 15.95 -6.98 -138.29
CA VAL A 262 16.73 -8.16 -137.79
C VAL A 262 17.65 -7.87 -136.59
N SER A 263 17.86 -6.62 -136.15
CA SER A 263 18.85 -6.31 -135.08
C SER A 263 18.41 -6.57 -133.62
N ASN A 264 17.12 -6.80 -133.34
CA ASN A 264 16.61 -6.76 -131.94
C ASN A 264 16.72 -8.07 -131.13
N LYS A 265 17.40 -9.10 -131.63
CA LYS A 265 17.40 -10.44 -130.98
C LYS A 265 18.60 -10.75 -130.06
N LYS A 266 19.61 -9.87 -129.95
CA LYS A 266 20.84 -10.12 -129.16
C LYS A 266 20.82 -9.58 -127.71
N LEU A 267 20.00 -8.59 -127.39
CA LEU A 267 19.97 -7.96 -126.05
C LEU A 267 19.38 -8.85 -124.93
N LEU A 268 18.66 -9.91 -125.29
CA LEU A 268 17.90 -10.72 -124.33
C LEU A 268 18.78 -11.70 -123.53
N GLN A 269 19.97 -12.05 -124.03
CA GLN A 269 20.80 -13.10 -123.42
C GLN A 269 21.69 -12.59 -122.28
N GLU A 270 22.13 -11.33 -122.34
CA GLU A 270 23.03 -10.71 -121.35
C GLU A 270 22.37 -10.54 -119.97
N TYR A 271 21.05 -10.32 -119.92
CA TYR A 271 20.29 -10.17 -118.67
C TYR A 271 20.19 -11.45 -117.82
N ILE A 272 20.31 -12.63 -118.43
CA ILE A 272 20.10 -13.90 -117.74
C ILE A 272 21.35 -14.30 -116.92
N ASP A 273 22.54 -13.95 -117.41
CA ASP A 273 23.81 -14.30 -116.75
C ASP A 273 24.15 -13.38 -115.58
N GLU A 274 23.69 -12.13 -115.61
CA GLU A 274 23.88 -11.16 -114.52
C GLU A 274 23.05 -11.52 -113.28
N ASN A 275 21.83 -12.03 -113.48
CA ASN A 275 20.93 -12.47 -112.40
C ASN A 275 21.47 -13.71 -111.64
N ARG A 276 22.22 -14.58 -112.32
CA ARG A 276 22.86 -15.75 -111.68
C ARG A 276 24.06 -15.38 -110.80
N LYS A 277 24.77 -14.28 -111.08
CA LYS A 277 25.93 -13.83 -110.29
C LYS A 277 25.53 -13.19 -108.95
N LEU A 278 24.35 -12.61 -108.85
CA LEU A 278 23.87 -11.89 -107.65
C LEU A 278 23.22 -12.78 -106.58
N SER A 279 22.95 -14.06 -106.87
CA SER A 279 22.19 -14.94 -105.97
C SER A 279 22.95 -15.42 -104.73
N LYS A 280 24.26 -15.70 -104.83
CA LYS A 280 25.09 -16.13 -103.69
C LYS A 280 25.34 -15.01 -102.66
N PRO A 281 25.77 -13.80 -103.05
CA PRO A 281 25.97 -12.69 -102.10
C PRO A 281 24.70 -12.32 -101.31
N LEU A 282 23.52 -12.44 -101.95
CA LEU A 282 22.24 -12.15 -101.29
C LEU A 282 21.92 -13.17 -100.18
N ALA A 283 22.29 -14.44 -100.37
CA ALA A 283 22.07 -15.50 -99.39
C ALA A 283 22.98 -15.31 -98.15
N ASP A 284 24.26 -14.99 -98.36
CA ASP A 284 25.21 -14.77 -97.27
C ASP A 284 24.80 -13.58 -96.39
N VAL A 285 24.45 -12.44 -97.00
CA VAL A 285 23.94 -11.25 -96.28
C VAL A 285 22.65 -11.55 -95.53
N SER A 286 21.75 -12.38 -96.10
CA SER A 286 20.51 -12.77 -95.43
C SER A 286 20.76 -13.60 -94.16
N THR A 287 21.76 -14.49 -94.18
CA THR A 287 22.14 -15.26 -92.98
C THR A 287 22.81 -14.41 -91.90
N GLU A 288 23.59 -13.41 -92.30
CA GLU A 288 24.21 -12.46 -91.38
C GLU A 288 23.17 -11.54 -90.71
N ILE A 289 22.18 -11.06 -91.47
CA ILE A 289 21.03 -10.32 -90.94
C ILE A 289 20.27 -11.17 -89.91
N ALA A 290 20.06 -12.47 -90.18
CA ALA A 290 19.37 -13.36 -89.24
C ALA A 290 20.12 -13.51 -87.91
N LYS A 291 21.46 -13.64 -87.95
CA LYS A 291 22.31 -13.69 -86.73
C LYS A 291 22.30 -12.37 -85.96
N LEU A 292 22.44 -11.24 -86.65
CA LEU A 292 22.37 -9.92 -86.00
C LEU A 292 20.99 -9.66 -85.38
N GLN A 293 19.92 -10.19 -85.97
CA GLN A 293 18.58 -10.14 -85.39
C GLN A 293 18.44 -11.00 -84.13
N THR A 294 19.12 -12.14 -84.02
CA THR A 294 19.12 -12.95 -82.78
C THR A 294 19.90 -12.24 -81.67
N ASP A 295 21.08 -11.69 -82.00
CA ASP A 295 21.93 -11.00 -81.02
C ASP A 295 21.25 -9.73 -80.48
N LEU A 296 20.52 -8.99 -81.34
CA LEU A 296 19.71 -7.85 -80.90
C LEU A 296 18.58 -8.25 -79.94
N LYS A 297 17.96 -9.42 -80.14
CA LYS A 297 16.93 -9.93 -79.22
C LYS A 297 17.54 -10.32 -77.87
N GLU A 298 18.71 -10.95 -77.86
CA GLU A 298 19.43 -11.30 -76.62
C GLU A 298 19.86 -10.05 -75.86
N ARG A 299 20.45 -9.07 -76.53
CA ARG A 299 20.79 -7.76 -75.93
C ARG A 299 19.56 -7.06 -75.34
N GLY A 300 18.39 -7.18 -75.99
CA GLY A 300 17.12 -6.67 -75.46
C GLY A 300 16.70 -7.33 -74.15
N LYS A 301 16.88 -8.66 -74.02
CA LYS A 301 16.64 -9.39 -72.77
C LYS A 301 17.60 -8.95 -71.67
N ASP A 302 18.88 -8.81 -71.97
CA ASP A 302 19.89 -8.38 -70.99
C ASP A 302 19.63 -6.96 -70.50
N GLN A 303 19.23 -6.05 -71.38
CA GLN A 303 18.86 -4.69 -71.00
C GLN A 303 17.63 -4.66 -70.06
N MET A 304 16.64 -5.51 -70.30
CA MET A 304 15.49 -5.67 -69.39
C MET A 304 15.92 -6.27 -68.04
N ALA A 305 16.78 -7.29 -68.04
CA ALA A 305 17.31 -7.88 -66.82
C ALA A 305 18.10 -6.87 -65.99
N LEU A 306 18.95 -6.05 -66.63
CA LEU A 306 19.71 -4.98 -65.99
C LEU A 306 18.78 -3.92 -65.39
N ARG A 307 17.75 -3.49 -66.12
CA ARG A 307 16.75 -2.54 -65.60
C ARG A 307 16.05 -3.09 -64.36
N ASN A 308 15.66 -4.36 -64.39
CA ASN A 308 15.03 -5.02 -63.25
C ASN A 308 15.98 -5.14 -62.05
N ALA A 309 17.24 -5.53 -62.27
CA ALA A 309 18.27 -5.60 -61.23
C ALA A 309 18.52 -4.22 -60.60
N ASN A 310 18.64 -3.16 -61.40
CA ASN A 310 18.81 -1.79 -60.91
C ASN A 310 17.59 -1.32 -60.10
N SER A 311 16.37 -1.67 -60.51
CA SER A 311 15.16 -1.34 -59.74
C SER A 311 15.16 -2.03 -58.37
N ARG A 312 15.56 -3.31 -58.31
CA ARG A 312 15.69 -4.07 -57.06
C ARG A 312 16.78 -3.48 -56.18
N LEU A 313 17.94 -3.13 -56.75
CA LEU A 313 19.04 -2.50 -56.03
C LEU A 313 18.61 -1.16 -55.43
N SER A 314 17.89 -0.34 -56.18
CA SER A 314 17.34 0.93 -55.68
C SER A 314 16.35 0.71 -54.53
N ALA A 315 15.45 -0.28 -54.65
CA ALA A 315 14.49 -0.61 -53.60
C ALA A 315 15.20 -1.11 -52.31
N ILE A 316 16.17 -2.02 -52.45
CA ILE A 316 16.99 -2.51 -51.32
C ILE A 316 17.80 -1.37 -50.71
N GLY A 317 18.37 -0.47 -51.52
CA GLY A 317 19.09 0.71 -51.05
C GLY A 317 18.23 1.61 -50.18
N LYS A 318 17.01 1.94 -50.62
CA LYS A 318 16.02 2.72 -49.84
C LYS A 318 15.61 2.01 -48.55
N SER A 319 15.40 0.69 -48.61
CA SER A 319 15.08 -0.09 -47.42
C SER A 319 16.24 -0.08 -46.42
N SER A 320 17.48 -0.28 -46.89
CA SER A 320 18.68 -0.26 -46.05
C SER A 320 18.91 1.11 -45.41
N SER A 321 18.72 2.22 -46.15
CA SER A 321 18.84 3.56 -45.59
C SER A 321 17.76 3.83 -44.53
N THR A 322 16.54 3.38 -44.78
CA THR A 322 15.43 3.52 -43.81
C THR A 322 15.70 2.71 -42.54
N MET A 323 16.21 1.48 -42.67
CA MET A 323 16.55 0.65 -41.51
C MET A 323 17.71 1.23 -40.70
N ARG A 324 18.73 1.78 -41.35
CA ARG A 324 19.82 2.49 -40.64
C ARG A 324 19.31 3.71 -39.88
N ALA A 325 18.43 4.51 -40.48
CA ALA A 325 17.83 5.66 -39.80
C ALA A 325 17.04 5.22 -38.55
N LYS A 326 16.25 4.15 -38.65
CA LYS A 326 15.52 3.59 -37.51
C LYS A 326 16.44 3.06 -36.42
N LEU A 327 17.54 2.39 -36.82
CA LEU A 327 18.53 1.88 -35.88
C LEU A 327 19.19 3.02 -35.10
N ASN A 328 19.61 4.09 -35.77
CA ASN A 328 20.20 5.25 -35.09
C ASN A 328 19.21 5.90 -34.10
N ILE A 329 17.94 6.05 -34.48
CA ILE A 329 16.91 6.58 -33.57
C ILE A 329 16.76 5.67 -32.34
N LEU A 330 16.74 4.35 -32.54
CA LEU A 330 16.60 3.39 -31.45
C LEU A 330 17.82 3.37 -30.53
N GLU A 331 19.02 3.55 -31.07
CA GLU A 331 20.25 3.69 -30.29
C GLU A 331 20.24 4.98 -29.45
N ASP A 332 19.78 6.10 -30.01
CA ASP A 332 19.61 7.36 -29.28
C ASP A 332 18.57 7.23 -28.15
N GLU A 333 17.41 6.62 -28.44
CA GLU A 333 16.37 6.34 -27.44
C GLU A 333 16.88 5.41 -26.33
N TYR A 334 17.62 4.36 -26.69
CA TYR A 334 18.21 3.44 -25.72
C TYR A 334 19.21 4.16 -24.80
N ALA A 335 20.05 5.04 -25.34
CA ALA A 335 21.00 5.81 -24.56
C ALA A 335 20.32 6.77 -23.55
N ILE A 336 19.13 7.28 -23.87
CA ILE A 336 18.32 8.08 -22.94
C ILE A 336 17.79 7.21 -21.82
N VAL A 337 17.17 6.08 -22.15
CA VAL A 337 16.63 5.14 -21.15
C VAL A 337 17.72 4.59 -20.23
N GLU A 338 18.91 4.32 -20.78
CA GLU A 338 20.06 3.88 -19.98
C GLU A 338 20.50 4.96 -18.97
N LYS A 339 20.54 6.23 -19.38
CA LYS A 339 20.82 7.34 -18.46
C LYS A 339 19.74 7.48 -17.39
N GLU A 340 18.47 7.37 -17.76
CA GLU A 340 17.36 7.42 -16.80
C GLU A 340 17.48 6.30 -15.76
N ARG A 341 17.74 5.06 -16.21
CA ARG A 341 18.03 3.93 -15.33
C ARG A 341 19.16 4.28 -14.36
N ASP A 342 20.29 4.75 -14.87
CA ASP A 342 21.47 5.02 -14.04
C ASP A 342 21.20 6.14 -13.01
N THR A 343 20.47 7.19 -13.40
CA THR A 343 20.06 8.25 -12.47
C THR A 343 19.09 7.77 -11.38
N LEU A 344 18.18 6.86 -11.71
CA LEU A 344 17.26 6.28 -10.73
C LEU A 344 18.01 5.37 -9.75
N TYR A 345 18.94 4.54 -10.25
CA TYR A 345 19.74 3.68 -9.39
C TYR A 345 20.65 4.48 -8.45
N SER A 346 21.34 5.51 -8.95
CA SER A 346 22.19 6.35 -8.10
C SER A 346 21.36 7.15 -7.09
N GLY A 347 20.23 7.74 -7.51
CA GLY A 347 19.35 8.49 -6.62
C GLY A 347 18.71 7.62 -5.53
N PHE A 348 18.39 6.36 -5.84
CA PHE A 348 17.88 5.40 -4.87
C PHE A 348 18.94 5.05 -3.81
N GLU A 349 20.17 4.74 -4.24
CA GLU A 349 21.27 4.43 -3.34
C GLU A 349 21.60 5.61 -2.42
N GLU A 350 21.66 6.83 -2.96
CA GLU A 350 21.84 8.04 -2.15
C GLU A 350 20.72 8.24 -1.13
N SER A 351 19.47 8.00 -1.53
CA SER A 351 18.32 8.17 -0.64
C SER A 351 18.34 7.18 0.50
N ILE A 352 18.68 5.91 0.23
CA ILE A 352 18.86 4.88 1.26
C ILE A 352 19.98 5.28 2.21
N GLN A 353 21.13 5.70 1.68
CA GLN A 353 22.26 6.10 2.53
C GLN A 353 21.91 7.29 3.42
N ARG A 354 21.18 8.29 2.91
CA ARG A 354 20.70 9.43 3.72
C ARG A 354 19.77 8.99 4.84
N VAL A 355 18.76 8.15 4.54
CA VAL A 355 17.83 7.64 5.56
C VAL A 355 18.56 6.81 6.62
N LYS A 356 19.50 5.95 6.19
CA LYS A 356 20.32 5.16 7.08
C LYS A 356 21.18 6.04 7.99
N GLN A 357 21.90 7.02 7.44
CA GLN A 357 22.72 7.95 8.23
C GLN A 357 21.88 8.76 9.22
N GLN A 358 20.69 9.22 8.82
CA GLN A 358 19.78 9.93 9.71
C GLN A 358 19.30 9.03 10.87
N SER A 359 18.92 7.80 10.56
CA SER A 359 18.52 6.82 11.58
C SER A 359 19.67 6.44 12.50
N GLU A 360 20.87 6.26 11.97
CA GLU A 360 22.08 5.97 12.76
C GLU A 360 22.42 7.13 13.69
N PHE A 361 22.33 8.38 13.22
CA PHE A 361 22.53 9.55 14.06
C PHE A 361 21.49 9.63 15.19
N THR A 362 20.21 9.39 14.89
CA THR A 362 19.16 9.37 15.93
C THR A 362 19.38 8.25 16.94
N ASN A 363 19.81 7.06 16.48
CA ASN A 363 20.09 5.93 17.35
C ASN A 363 21.30 6.22 18.25
N GLN A 364 22.38 6.77 17.71
CA GLN A 364 23.55 7.17 18.50
C GLN A 364 23.18 8.23 19.55
N ALA A 365 22.36 9.22 19.19
CA ALA A 365 21.90 10.23 20.15
C ALA A 365 21.02 9.61 21.26
N LEU A 366 20.16 8.65 20.93
CA LEU A 366 19.35 7.92 21.91
C LEU A 366 20.21 7.02 22.80
N GLU A 367 21.18 6.29 22.24
CA GLU A 367 22.14 5.48 22.98
C GLU A 367 22.94 6.34 23.96
N GLN A 368 23.45 7.49 23.55
CA GLN A 368 24.17 8.41 24.45
C GLN A 368 23.26 8.91 25.58
N ARG A 369 21.99 9.24 25.29
CA ARG A 369 21.03 9.65 26.33
C ARG A 369 20.69 8.50 27.28
N LEU A 370 20.61 7.27 26.77
CA LEU A 370 20.37 6.07 27.56
C LEU A 370 21.55 5.80 28.50
N VAL A 371 22.77 5.78 27.98
CA VAL A 371 24.00 5.62 28.78
C VAL A 371 24.12 6.72 29.84
N ALA A 372 23.79 7.98 29.49
CA ALA A 372 23.78 9.07 30.48
C ALA A 372 22.71 8.85 31.57
N ALA A 373 21.52 8.37 31.21
CA ALA A 373 20.46 8.08 32.16
C ALA A 373 20.83 6.89 33.07
N GLU A 374 21.40 5.82 32.52
CA GLU A 374 21.88 4.65 33.28
C GLU A 374 22.96 5.06 34.29
N ASN A 375 23.96 5.82 33.85
CA ASN A 375 24.99 6.36 34.75
C ASN A 375 24.41 7.22 35.87
N ASN A 376 23.35 8.00 35.59
CA ASN A 376 22.68 8.80 36.62
C ASN A 376 21.91 7.93 37.62
N VAL A 377 21.24 6.88 37.14
CA VAL A 377 20.54 5.90 38.00
C VAL A 377 21.53 5.16 38.88
N GLU A 378 22.66 4.70 38.34
CA GLU A 378 23.70 3.99 39.09
C GLU A 378 24.33 4.90 40.17
N LYS A 379 24.65 6.15 39.81
CA LYS A 379 25.13 7.15 40.80
C LYS A 379 24.10 7.41 41.90
N ALA A 380 22.82 7.56 41.55
CA ALA A 380 21.76 7.77 42.53
C ALA A 380 21.59 6.55 43.45
N ALA A 381 21.69 5.33 42.90
CA ALA A 381 21.63 4.10 43.68
C ALA A 381 22.80 4.01 44.68
N MET A 382 24.04 4.30 44.25
CA MET A 382 25.20 4.33 45.14
C MET A 382 25.04 5.39 46.25
N GLN A 383 24.56 6.59 45.92
CA GLN A 383 24.30 7.64 46.92
C GLN A 383 23.25 7.22 47.95
N VAL A 384 22.18 6.56 47.51
CA VAL A 384 21.16 6.03 48.43
C VAL A 384 21.75 4.96 49.35
N GLU A 385 22.57 4.05 48.81
CA GLU A 385 23.24 3.02 49.62
C GLU A 385 24.21 3.62 50.65
N GLU A 386 25.00 4.62 50.25
CA GLU A 386 25.92 5.34 51.14
C GLU A 386 25.17 6.05 52.28
N ILE A 387 24.03 6.69 51.99
CA ILE A 387 23.19 7.34 53.02
C ILE A 387 22.63 6.31 53.99
N ILE A 388 22.15 5.16 53.50
CA ILE A 388 21.61 4.08 54.36
C ILE A 388 22.69 3.55 55.31
N GLN A 389 23.92 3.34 54.80
CA GLN A 389 25.05 2.89 55.61
C GLN A 389 25.51 3.95 56.61
N ALA A 390 25.67 5.20 56.20
CA ALA A 390 26.13 6.29 57.07
C ALA A 390 25.15 6.61 58.21
N ALA A 391 23.84 6.46 57.96
CA ALA A 391 22.80 6.72 58.95
C ALA A 391 22.45 5.50 59.83
N ASN A 392 23.08 4.33 59.61
CA ASN A 392 22.78 3.06 60.30
C ASN A 392 21.28 2.73 60.33
N LEU A 393 20.57 2.97 59.22
CA LEU A 393 19.14 2.72 59.13
C LEU A 393 18.85 1.22 59.06
N ASP A 394 17.79 0.75 59.74
CA ASP A 394 17.37 -0.65 59.67
C ASP A 394 16.93 -1.00 58.24
N SER A 395 17.58 -2.01 57.66
CA SER A 395 17.32 -2.48 56.30
C SER A 395 15.86 -2.90 56.10
N GLY A 396 15.23 -3.47 57.14
CA GLY A 396 13.82 -3.88 57.11
C GLY A 396 12.83 -2.71 57.06
N GLU A 397 13.14 -1.57 57.70
CA GLU A 397 12.32 -0.36 57.66
C GLU A 397 12.52 0.44 56.37
N VAL A 398 13.76 0.55 55.89
CA VAL A 398 14.08 1.20 54.61
C VAL A 398 13.40 0.47 53.44
N ALA A 399 13.42 -0.86 53.43
CA ALA A 399 12.73 -1.65 52.40
C ALA A 399 11.20 -1.43 52.42
N ARG A 400 10.60 -1.32 53.61
CA ARG A 400 9.16 -1.01 53.76
C ARG A 400 8.84 0.40 53.26
N MET A 401 9.66 1.39 53.58
CA MET A 401 9.49 2.75 53.08
C MET A 401 9.64 2.83 51.55
N MET A 402 10.68 2.21 50.99
CA MET A 402 10.90 2.12 49.54
C MET A 402 9.71 1.47 48.82
N SER A 403 9.17 0.37 49.36
CA SER A 403 8.01 -0.31 48.80
C SER A 403 6.76 0.58 48.78
N SER A 404 6.48 1.29 49.89
CA SER A 404 5.37 2.25 49.96
C SER A 404 5.54 3.41 48.97
N LEU A 405 6.76 3.94 48.83
CA LEU A 405 7.07 5.04 47.92
C LEU A 405 6.94 4.61 46.46
N ASN A 406 7.41 3.41 46.11
CA ASN A 406 7.22 2.81 44.79
C ASN A 406 5.73 2.58 44.47
N GLN A 407 4.93 2.14 45.45
CA GLN A 407 3.49 1.98 45.25
C GLN A 407 2.80 3.33 45.02
N MET A 408 3.22 4.38 45.73
CA MET A 408 2.72 5.73 45.51
C MET A 408 3.12 6.27 44.13
N LEU A 409 4.38 6.08 43.71
CA LEU A 409 4.85 6.47 42.38
C LEU A 409 4.06 5.76 41.28
N ALA A 410 3.86 4.44 41.41
CA ALA A 410 3.05 3.67 40.46
C ALA A 410 1.61 4.20 40.36
N ALA A 411 0.99 4.56 41.50
CA ALA A 411 -0.34 5.17 41.51
C ALA A 411 -0.37 6.55 40.84
N LYS A 412 0.69 7.35 41.01
CA LYS A 412 0.83 8.66 40.32
C LYS A 412 1.05 8.49 38.83
N ASP A 413 1.86 7.53 38.41
CA ASP A 413 2.10 7.22 36.99
C ASP A 413 0.83 6.73 36.29
N GLU A 414 -0.01 5.95 36.98
CA GLU A 414 -1.33 5.56 36.48
C GLU A 414 -2.23 6.78 36.30
N ALA A 415 -2.35 7.63 37.32
CA ALA A 415 -3.14 8.86 37.23
C ALA A 415 -2.63 9.79 36.11
N LEU A 416 -1.33 9.82 35.86
CA LEU A 416 -0.73 10.61 34.80
C LEU A 416 -1.00 10.03 33.40
N ARG A 417 -1.01 8.70 33.27
CA ARG A 417 -1.44 8.01 32.04
C ARG A 417 -2.91 8.28 31.74
N ASP A 418 -3.78 8.18 32.74
CA ASP A 418 -5.21 8.48 32.61
C ASP A 418 -5.45 9.94 32.22
N ALA A 419 -4.76 10.88 32.87
CA ALA A 419 -4.85 12.29 32.54
C ALA A 419 -4.42 12.57 31.10
N ARG A 420 -3.29 11.99 30.65
CA ARG A 420 -2.83 12.12 29.25
C ARG A 420 -3.83 11.54 28.27
N PHE A 421 -4.38 10.36 28.56
CA PHE A 421 -5.41 9.75 27.74
C PHE A 421 -6.66 10.63 27.64
N ASN A 422 -7.11 11.18 28.77
CA ASN A 422 -8.26 12.07 28.81
C ASN A 422 -8.03 13.38 28.03
N VAL A 423 -6.83 13.96 28.10
CA VAL A 423 -6.46 15.10 27.26
C VAL A 423 -6.58 14.74 25.78
N ILE A 424 -5.94 13.64 25.34
CA ILE A 424 -6.00 13.20 23.94
C ILE A 424 -7.45 12.95 23.50
N LYS A 425 -8.26 12.33 24.36
CA LYS A 425 -9.68 12.09 24.12
C LYS A 425 -10.47 13.40 23.94
N LEU A 426 -10.22 14.40 24.78
CA LEU A 426 -10.86 15.71 24.69
C LEU A 426 -10.43 16.47 23.43
N GLN A 427 -9.13 16.49 23.11
CA GLN A 427 -8.60 17.10 21.89
C GLN A 427 -9.25 16.51 20.64
N LYS A 428 -9.43 15.18 20.65
CA LYS A 428 -10.08 14.46 19.57
C LYS A 428 -11.57 14.79 19.49
N SER A 429 -12.28 14.74 20.61
CA SER A 429 -13.69 15.14 20.68
C SER A 429 -13.90 16.58 20.21
N PHE A 430 -12.97 17.49 20.51
CA PHE A 430 -12.98 18.86 20.02
C PHE A 430 -12.81 18.92 18.50
N ASN A 431 -11.80 18.24 17.95
CA ASN A 431 -11.56 18.19 16.50
C ASN A 431 -12.77 17.61 15.74
N ASP A 432 -13.35 16.52 16.22
CA ASP A 432 -14.52 15.89 15.60
C ASP A 432 -15.76 16.79 15.69
N SER A 433 -15.94 17.49 16.82
CA SER A 433 -17.02 18.49 16.97
C SER A 433 -16.81 19.67 16.03
N LEU A 434 -15.58 20.15 15.88
CA LEU A 434 -15.25 21.22 14.95
C LEU A 434 -15.56 20.81 13.49
N ASP A 435 -15.22 19.58 13.11
CA ASP A 435 -15.52 19.04 11.78
C ASP A 435 -17.02 18.92 11.52
N THR A 436 -17.78 18.37 12.47
CA THR A 436 -19.24 18.25 12.35
C THR A 436 -19.93 19.61 12.28
N PHE A 437 -19.54 20.59 13.10
CA PHE A 437 -20.11 21.93 13.04
C PHE A 437 -19.72 22.66 11.76
N THR A 438 -18.48 22.53 11.30
CA THR A 438 -18.03 23.12 10.03
C THR A 438 -18.83 22.56 8.87
N ALA A 439 -19.01 21.23 8.80
CA ALA A 439 -19.83 20.58 7.79
C ALA A 439 -21.29 21.08 7.82
N LYS A 440 -21.87 21.27 9.02
CA LYS A 440 -23.23 21.79 9.16
C LYS A 440 -23.36 23.26 8.74
N MET A 441 -22.37 24.10 9.04
CA MET A 441 -22.36 25.51 8.59
C MET A 441 -22.26 25.62 7.07
N VAL A 442 -21.44 24.77 6.44
CA VAL A 442 -21.35 24.68 4.98
C VAL A 442 -22.69 24.25 4.37
N GLU A 443 -23.37 23.27 4.96
CA GLU A 443 -24.72 22.85 4.54
C GLU A 443 -25.75 23.99 4.64
N LEU A 444 -25.62 24.86 5.63
CA LEU A 444 -26.47 26.04 5.82
C LEU A 444 -26.09 27.22 4.92
N GLY A 445 -25.10 27.07 4.05
CA GLY A 445 -24.70 28.07 3.05
C GLY A 445 -23.63 29.05 3.53
N ILE A 446 -22.99 28.81 4.67
CA ILE A 446 -21.85 29.60 5.16
C ILE A 446 -20.55 29.01 4.56
N PRO A 447 -19.77 29.78 3.78
CA PRO A 447 -18.53 29.28 3.20
C PRO A 447 -17.52 28.83 4.27
N GLU A 448 -16.79 27.75 4.01
CA GLU A 448 -15.78 27.20 4.94
C GLU A 448 -14.71 28.22 5.35
N GLU A 449 -14.36 29.15 4.45
CA GLU A 449 -13.44 30.26 4.73
C GLU A 449 -13.94 31.26 5.78
N GLU A 450 -15.26 31.40 5.95
CA GLU A 450 -15.85 32.24 6.99
C GLU A 450 -15.86 31.52 8.33
N VAL A 451 -16.06 30.20 8.33
CA VAL A 451 -15.99 29.35 9.54
C VAL A 451 -14.56 29.32 10.09
N LEU A 452 -13.56 29.19 9.22
CA LEU A 452 -12.14 29.22 9.59
C LEU A 452 -11.70 30.60 10.13
N ARG A 453 -12.35 31.69 9.70
CA ARG A 453 -12.10 33.05 10.20
C ARG A 453 -12.54 33.27 11.64
N VAL A 454 -13.38 32.41 12.21
CA VAL A 454 -13.82 32.47 13.62
C VAL A 454 -12.69 32.10 14.60
N GLY A 455 -11.57 31.55 14.10
CA GLY A 455 -10.33 31.38 14.87
C GLY A 455 -10.19 30.04 15.60
N PHE A 456 -11.10 29.09 15.38
CA PHE A 456 -10.97 27.72 15.89
C PHE A 456 -10.01 26.92 15.00
N VAL A 457 -8.97 26.35 15.61
CA VAL A 457 -7.93 25.55 14.93
C VAL A 457 -7.91 24.16 15.55
N LYS A 458 -7.83 23.12 14.71
CA LYS A 458 -7.70 21.74 15.18
C LYS A 458 -6.49 21.57 16.08
N GLU A 459 -6.68 20.87 17.19
CA GLU A 459 -5.59 20.49 18.08
C GLU A 459 -4.74 19.37 17.46
N ARG A 460 -3.42 19.43 17.66
CA ARG A 460 -2.50 18.38 17.17
C ARG A 460 -2.62 17.13 18.04
N LEU A 461 -3.14 16.06 17.45
CA LEU A 461 -3.16 14.75 18.09
C LEU A 461 -1.76 14.09 18.00
N PRO A 462 -1.35 13.32 19.03
CA PRO A 462 -0.10 12.57 18.99
C PRO A 462 -0.13 11.43 17.95
N VAL A 463 1.05 11.05 17.47
CA VAL A 463 1.21 9.98 16.47
C VAL A 463 0.69 8.65 17.04
N GLY A 464 -0.22 7.99 16.33
CA GLY A 464 -0.87 6.74 16.77
C GLY A 464 -2.23 6.93 17.45
N ALA A 465 -2.72 8.16 17.61
CA ALA A 465 -4.10 8.39 18.04
C ALA A 465 -5.10 7.86 16.99
N SER A 466 -6.16 7.19 17.46
CA SER A 466 -7.21 6.64 16.58
C SER A 466 -7.86 7.74 15.72
N THR A 467 -8.11 7.43 14.46
CA THR A 467 -8.82 8.30 13.49
C THR A 467 -10.33 8.10 13.47
N ALA A 468 -10.87 7.13 14.21
CA ALA A 468 -12.31 6.91 14.32
C ALA A 468 -12.98 8.07 15.07
N PRO A 469 -14.21 8.50 14.74
CA PRO A 469 -14.86 9.60 15.46
C PRO A 469 -14.95 9.30 16.96
N ALA A 470 -14.58 10.26 17.80
CA ALA A 470 -14.84 10.21 19.22
C ALA A 470 -16.35 10.28 19.46
N ILE A 471 -16.87 9.38 20.29
CA ILE A 471 -18.26 9.42 20.73
C ILE A 471 -18.48 10.78 21.40
N SER A 472 -19.42 11.55 20.86
CA SER A 472 -19.72 12.89 21.32
C SER A 472 -20.05 12.87 22.82
N LEU A 473 -19.36 13.71 23.59
CA LEU A 473 -19.76 14.09 24.94
C LEU A 473 -21.03 14.94 24.84
N ILE A 474 -22.16 14.30 24.54
CA ILE A 474 -23.46 14.91 24.77
C ILE A 474 -23.62 14.94 26.28
N ALA A 475 -23.38 16.11 26.86
CA ALA A 475 -23.74 16.38 28.24
C ALA A 475 -25.22 16.08 28.40
N GLN A 476 -25.54 14.98 29.07
CA GLN A 476 -26.86 14.78 29.63
C GLN A 476 -27.00 15.83 30.74
N THR A 477 -27.68 16.92 30.40
CA THR A 477 -28.22 17.91 31.36
C THR A 477 -29.68 17.63 31.58
#